data_AF-A0A8X9AAT1-F1
#
_entry.id   AF-A0A8X9AAT1-F1
#
_cell.length_a   1.000
_cell.length_b   1.000
_cell.length_c   1.000
_cell.angle_alpha   90.00
_cell.angle_beta   90.00
_cell.angle_gamma   90.00
#
_symmetry.space_group_name_H-M   'P 1'
#
loop_
_entity.id
_entity.type
_entity.pdbx_description
1 polymer ?
#
loop_
_entity_poly.entity_id
_entity_poly.type
_entity_poly.pdbx_seq_one_letter_code
_entity_poly.pdbx_strand_id
1 'polypeptide(L)'
;MALSSWISRLRSSSRLFYTKFRNYRSHEHHATAPRSPAAAERLRGPFFLHWESSLLPLAFTVSAASLALHSYFNNAPSCCEAPNLAQSDKRIGGTDSTDYVVKGSRREVPRELIEELSITCKENMTMDYDERYYHGKPQNSFHKAQNIPDVIVFPRTEEEVSKIVVSCNKHKVPIVPYGGATSIEGHTLSPSGGVCIDMTQMKCIKSLNVKDMDVVVEPGIGWMDLNEYLEPYGLFFPLDPGPGATIGGMCATRCSGSLAVRYGTMRENVINLKAVLANGDIVKTGSRARKSAAGYDLTRLMIGSEGTLGVITEVTLRLQKIPQFSVVAMCNFPTIKDAADVAIATMMSGIQVSRVELLDEVQVRAINLANGKSLPEAPTLMFEFIGTEAYSREQTLMVQKIASEQCGSDFVFAEEPEAKKELWKIRKEALWACFAMEPNSEALITDVCVPLSRLAELISTSKKQLDASPLVCTVLAHAGDGNFHCVILFDPDKEEQRKEAERLNRFMVHAALDMDGTCTGEHGVGTGKMKYLEKELGMEALQTMKRIKAALDPNNIMNPGKLIPPHVCM
;
A
#
# COMPACT_ATOMS: atom_id res chain seq x y z
N MET A 1 3.09 24.01 17.12
CA MET A 1 2.16 24.77 16.24
C MET A 1 1.63 23.92 15.06
N ALA A 2 1.49 22.59 15.22
CA ALA A 2 1.00 21.70 14.16
C ALA A 2 -0.47 21.23 14.36
N LEU A 3 -1.09 21.49 15.53
CA LEU A 3 -2.49 21.13 15.78
C LEU A 3 -3.53 22.13 15.19
N SER A 4 -3.13 23.37 14.88
CA SER A 4 -4.08 24.41 14.43
C SER A 4 -4.45 24.33 12.95
N SER A 5 -3.64 23.67 12.11
CA SER A 5 -3.94 23.49 10.68
C SER A 5 -4.94 22.36 10.40
N TRP A 6 -5.15 21.46 11.37
CA TRP A 6 -6.08 20.34 11.23
C TRP A 6 -7.53 20.76 11.56
N ILE A 7 -7.72 21.63 12.56
CA ILE A 7 -9.06 22.12 12.95
C ILE A 7 -9.63 23.09 11.90
N SER A 8 -8.80 23.80 11.13
CA SER A 8 -9.29 24.74 10.11
C SER A 8 -9.87 24.06 8.87
N ARG A 9 -9.44 22.83 8.54
CA ARG A 9 -9.95 22.09 7.37
C ARG A 9 -11.25 21.32 7.63
N LEU A 10 -11.61 21.08 8.89
CA LEU A 10 -12.90 20.46 9.27
C LEU A 10 -14.07 21.45 9.34
N ARG A 11 -13.81 22.77 9.28
CA ARG A 11 -14.85 23.82 9.47
C ARG A 11 -15.34 24.53 8.20
N SER A 12 -14.82 24.22 7.01
CA SER A 12 -15.20 24.95 5.78
C SER A 12 -16.13 24.21 4.81
N SER A 13 -16.54 22.97 5.08
CA SER A 13 -17.43 22.20 4.17
C SER A 13 -18.92 22.19 4.58
N SER A 14 -19.31 22.80 5.69
CA SER A 14 -20.71 22.85 6.12
C SER A 14 -21.31 24.25 5.95
N ARG A 15 -21.72 24.60 4.71
CA ARG A 15 -22.78 25.58 4.38
C ARG A 15 -22.84 25.77 2.87
N LEU A 16 -23.79 25.12 2.21
CA LEU A 16 -24.68 25.67 1.17
C LEU A 16 -25.46 24.51 0.53
N PHE A 17 -26.70 24.78 0.14
CA PHE A 17 -27.72 23.90 -0.46
C PHE A 17 -28.72 23.22 0.48
N TYR A 18 -29.55 24.05 1.11
CA TYR A 18 -30.97 23.73 1.33
C TYR A 18 -31.82 24.77 0.59
N THR A 19 -32.50 24.39 -0.50
CA THR A 19 -33.89 24.78 -0.82
C THR A 19 -34.35 24.28 -2.20
N LYS A 20 -35.60 23.76 -2.21
CA LYS A 20 -36.50 23.43 -3.35
C LYS A 20 -36.10 22.18 -4.17
N PHE A 21 -36.88 21.11 -4.22
CA PHE A 21 -38.30 21.08 -4.60
C PHE A 21 -39.12 20.00 -3.87
N ARG A 22 -40.33 20.41 -3.48
CA ARG A 22 -41.47 19.60 -3.07
C ARG A 22 -42.43 19.55 -4.25
N ASN A 23 -42.89 18.37 -4.67
CA ASN A 23 -44.23 18.04 -5.18
C ASN A 23 -44.18 16.73 -5.99
N TYR A 24 -44.72 15.64 -5.46
CA TYR A 24 -45.99 15.09 -5.95
C TYR A 24 -46.52 14.03 -4.97
N ARG A 25 -47.81 14.14 -4.67
CA ARG A 25 -48.58 13.31 -3.75
C ARG A 25 -49.42 12.33 -4.58
N SER A 26 -49.67 11.17 -3.98
CA SER A 26 -50.89 10.33 -4.06
C SER A 26 -51.37 9.83 -5.43
N HIS A 27 -51.43 8.49 -5.56
CA HIS A 27 -52.64 7.81 -6.01
C HIS A 27 -52.72 6.40 -5.40
N GLU A 28 -53.62 6.23 -4.43
CA GLU A 28 -54.29 4.98 -4.12
C GLU A 28 -55.65 4.99 -4.81
N HIS A 29 -56.05 3.86 -5.40
CA HIS A 29 -57.45 3.46 -5.49
C HIS A 29 -57.55 1.92 -5.57
N HIS A 30 -58.27 1.38 -4.59
CA HIS A 30 -59.10 0.15 -4.58
C HIS A 30 -59.80 -0.14 -5.93
N ALA A 31 -60.30 -1.33 -6.28
CA ALA A 31 -60.32 -2.71 -5.77
C ALA A 31 -61.03 -3.54 -6.87
N THR A 32 -60.83 -4.87 -6.90
CA THR A 32 -61.87 -5.94 -6.98
C THR A 32 -61.29 -7.24 -7.56
N ALA A 33 -61.37 -8.31 -6.77
CA ALA A 33 -61.30 -9.70 -7.23
C ALA A 33 -62.70 -10.12 -7.75
N PRO A 34 -62.87 -11.26 -8.45
CA PRO A 34 -62.96 -12.52 -7.69
C PRO A 34 -62.50 -13.83 -8.41
N ARG A 35 -62.20 -14.82 -7.55
CA ARG A 35 -62.49 -16.27 -7.62
C ARG A 35 -61.66 -17.21 -8.51
N SER A 36 -60.87 -18.04 -7.82
CA SER A 36 -60.63 -19.47 -8.11
C SER A 36 -61.90 -20.32 -7.87
N PRO A 37 -61.96 -21.61 -8.27
CA PRO A 37 -61.37 -22.67 -7.42
C PRO A 37 -60.81 -23.93 -8.14
N ALA A 38 -59.87 -24.60 -7.44
CA ALA A 38 -59.67 -26.06 -7.27
C ALA A 38 -59.49 -26.97 -8.53
N ALA A 39 -58.79 -28.10 -8.52
CA ALA A 39 -58.11 -28.94 -7.52
C ALA A 39 -57.15 -29.89 -8.29
N ALA A 40 -55.97 -30.16 -7.72
CA ALA A 40 -55.50 -31.48 -7.25
C ALA A 40 -55.19 -32.54 -8.32
N GLU A 41 -53.93 -33.00 -8.37
CA GLU A 41 -53.61 -34.39 -8.01
C GLU A 41 -52.11 -34.60 -7.78
N ARG A 42 -51.82 -35.39 -6.73
CA ARG A 42 -50.49 -35.90 -6.33
C ARG A 42 -50.18 -37.14 -7.15
N LEU A 43 -48.90 -37.42 -7.41
CA LEU A 43 -48.38 -38.79 -7.40
C LEU A 43 -46.93 -38.80 -6.90
N ARG A 44 -46.68 -39.71 -5.94
CA ARG A 44 -45.38 -40.05 -5.34
C ARG A 44 -44.67 -41.11 -6.20
N GLY A 45 -43.34 -41.17 -6.12
CA GLY A 45 -42.58 -42.37 -6.47
C GLY A 45 -41.07 -42.12 -6.64
N PRO A 46 -40.18 -42.76 -5.86
CA PRO A 46 -38.74 -42.49 -5.87
C PRO A 46 -37.99 -43.45 -6.81
N PHE A 47 -36.92 -42.97 -7.44
CA PHE A 47 -35.90 -43.84 -8.05
C PHE A 47 -34.51 -43.38 -7.61
N PHE A 48 -33.90 -44.22 -6.76
CA PHE A 48 -32.47 -44.31 -6.54
C PHE A 48 -31.81 -44.94 -7.76
N LEU A 49 -30.72 -44.36 -8.27
CA LEU A 49 -29.75 -45.07 -9.10
C LEU A 49 -28.33 -44.66 -8.70
N HIS A 50 -27.54 -45.69 -8.46
CA HIS A 50 -26.11 -45.71 -8.11
C HIS A 50 -25.23 -44.94 -9.10
N TRP A 51 -24.14 -44.35 -8.60
CA TRP A 51 -22.96 -44.04 -9.39
C TRP A 51 -21.72 -44.59 -8.67
N GLU A 52 -21.26 -45.77 -9.10
CA GLU A 52 -19.87 -46.20 -8.96
C GLU A 52 -19.32 -46.40 -10.37
N SER A 53 -18.20 -45.76 -10.67
CA SER A 53 -16.99 -46.38 -11.25
C SER A 53 -16.05 -45.32 -11.82
N SER A 54 -14.94 -45.14 -11.11
CA SER A 54 -13.55 -45.13 -11.59
C SER A 54 -13.29 -44.93 -13.08
N LEU A 55 -12.64 -43.83 -13.45
CA LEU A 55 -11.70 -43.77 -14.58
C LEU A 55 -10.55 -42.79 -14.27
N LEU A 56 -9.37 -43.37 -14.01
CA LEU A 56 -8.07 -42.72 -14.04
C LEU A 56 -7.70 -42.40 -15.50
N PRO A 57 -7.07 -41.25 -15.79
CA PRO A 57 -6.20 -41.12 -16.96
C PRO A 57 -4.74 -41.14 -16.51
N LEU A 58 -4.03 -42.21 -16.90
CA LEU A 58 -2.58 -42.24 -17.06
C LEU A 58 -2.17 -41.15 -18.06
N ALA A 59 -1.40 -40.16 -17.62
CA ALA A 59 -0.68 -39.25 -18.49
C ALA A 59 0.82 -39.52 -18.37
N PHE A 60 1.39 -40.00 -19.47
CA PHE A 60 2.80 -40.32 -19.66
C PHE A 60 3.68 -39.09 -19.52
N THR A 61 4.75 -39.25 -18.75
CA THR A 61 5.92 -38.38 -18.70
C THR A 61 6.77 -38.61 -19.96
N VAL A 62 7.11 -37.52 -20.68
CA VAL A 62 8.22 -37.52 -21.62
C VAL A 62 9.18 -36.41 -21.19
N SER A 63 10.21 -36.83 -20.47
CA SER A 63 11.43 -36.06 -20.24
C SER A 63 12.37 -36.33 -21.41
N ALA A 64 12.81 -35.29 -22.10
CA ALA A 64 13.94 -35.35 -23.01
C ALA A 64 14.92 -34.23 -22.64
N ALA A 65 16.03 -34.66 -22.05
CA ALA A 65 17.21 -33.86 -21.85
C ALA A 65 17.89 -33.56 -23.20
N SER A 66 18.54 -32.41 -23.31
CA SER A 66 19.71 -32.26 -24.17
C SER A 66 20.68 -31.25 -23.58
N LEU A 67 21.87 -31.76 -23.29
CA LEU A 67 23.07 -31.05 -22.89
C LEU A 67 23.93 -30.81 -24.14
N ALA A 68 24.54 -29.62 -24.19
CA ALA A 68 25.78 -29.25 -24.89
C ALA A 68 25.83 -29.25 -26.42
N LEU A 69 26.09 -28.07 -26.99
CA LEU A 69 27.29 -27.84 -27.81
C LEU A 69 27.60 -26.33 -27.91
N HIS A 70 28.84 -26.01 -27.59
CA HIS A 70 29.45 -24.69 -27.60
C HIS A 70 30.14 -24.45 -28.96
N SER A 71 30.31 -23.18 -29.30
CA SER A 71 31.17 -22.62 -30.36
C SER A 71 30.76 -22.83 -31.81
N TYR A 72 30.33 -21.74 -32.46
CA TYR A 72 30.96 -21.15 -33.65
C TYR A 72 30.04 -20.02 -34.15
N PHE A 73 30.46 -18.76 -33.99
CA PHE A 73 30.32 -17.65 -34.95
C PHE A 73 30.73 -16.34 -34.24
N ASN A 74 32.04 -16.05 -34.29
CA ASN A 74 32.57 -14.70 -34.24
C ASN A 74 32.73 -14.24 -35.70
N ASN A 75 32.13 -13.09 -36.05
CA ASN A 75 32.71 -12.03 -36.89
C ASN A 75 31.62 -11.11 -37.48
N ALA A 76 31.39 -9.96 -36.83
CA ALA A 76 31.09 -8.65 -37.46
C ALA A 76 30.96 -7.57 -36.36
N PRO A 77 31.28 -6.29 -36.63
CA PRO A 77 31.96 -5.41 -35.67
C PRO A 77 31.00 -4.68 -34.72
N SER A 78 31.45 -4.55 -33.47
CA SER A 78 30.87 -3.69 -32.45
C SER A 78 31.22 -2.23 -32.74
N CYS A 79 30.20 -1.40 -32.97
CA CYS A 79 30.32 0.07 -33.02
C CYS A 79 29.76 0.65 -31.73
N CYS A 80 30.55 0.64 -30.65
CA CYS A 80 30.32 1.42 -29.43
C CYS A 80 31.68 1.83 -28.85
N GLU A 81 32.35 2.81 -29.44
CA GLU A 81 33.40 3.57 -28.75
C GLU A 81 32.71 4.58 -27.82
N ALA A 82 32.88 4.38 -26.51
CA ALA A 82 32.58 5.39 -25.51
C ALA A 82 33.76 6.39 -25.45
N PRO A 83 33.52 7.71 -25.38
CA PRO A 83 34.60 8.66 -25.20
C PRO A 83 35.14 8.55 -23.76
N ASN A 84 36.46 8.37 -23.67
CA ASN A 84 37.26 8.40 -22.45
C ASN A 84 36.91 9.62 -21.57
N LEU A 85 36.32 9.37 -20.40
CA LEU A 85 36.26 10.33 -19.30
C LEU A 85 37.29 9.91 -18.25
N ALA A 86 38.25 10.81 -18.04
CA ALA A 86 39.33 10.69 -17.10
C ALA A 86 38.84 10.30 -15.70
N GLN A 87 39.58 9.39 -15.06
CA GLN A 87 39.47 9.05 -13.64
C GLN A 87 39.36 10.32 -12.80
N SER A 88 38.19 10.56 -12.23
CA SER A 88 38.04 11.39 -11.04
C SER A 88 37.54 10.51 -9.92
N ASP A 89 38.33 10.42 -8.85
CA ASP A 89 37.99 9.74 -7.61
C ASP A 89 36.68 10.30 -7.03
N LYS A 90 35.57 9.65 -7.34
CA LYS A 90 34.31 9.78 -6.60
C LYS A 90 33.81 8.37 -6.33
N ARG A 91 34.08 7.88 -5.12
CA ARG A 91 33.38 6.71 -4.58
C ARG A 91 31.90 7.06 -4.47
N ILE A 92 31.11 6.62 -5.45
CA ILE A 92 29.66 6.64 -5.38
C ILE A 92 29.25 5.35 -4.67
N GLY A 93 28.77 5.47 -3.42
CA GLY A 93 27.99 4.47 -2.70
C GLY A 93 28.56 3.06 -2.60
N GLY A 94 29.20 2.74 -1.47
CA GLY A 94 29.43 1.34 -1.09
C GLY A 94 28.11 0.58 -0.90
N THR A 95 28.16 -0.74 -0.99
CA THR A 95 27.04 -1.69 -0.83
C THR A 95 26.26 -1.53 0.48
N ASP A 96 26.82 -0.85 1.48
CA ASP A 96 26.24 -0.62 2.81
C ASP A 96 25.79 0.83 3.08
N SER A 97 25.74 1.72 2.08
CA SER A 97 25.47 3.14 2.35
C SER A 97 24.05 3.37 2.91
N THR A 98 23.98 3.74 4.19
CA THR A 98 22.79 4.22 4.90
C THR A 98 22.75 5.75 4.95
N ASP A 99 23.18 6.42 3.86
CA ASP A 99 23.24 7.88 3.81
C ASP A 99 21.86 8.48 4.15
N TYR A 100 21.77 9.07 5.35
CA TYR A 100 20.60 9.77 5.89
C TYR A 100 20.01 10.80 4.92
N VAL A 101 20.93 11.46 4.22
CA VAL A 101 20.64 12.45 3.19
C VAL A 101 20.93 11.82 1.83
N VAL A 102 19.87 11.60 1.05
CA VAL A 102 19.98 11.13 -0.32
C VAL A 102 20.64 12.22 -1.16
N LYS A 103 21.85 11.91 -1.63
CA LYS A 103 22.65 12.79 -2.49
C LYS A 103 22.21 12.61 -3.94
N GLY A 104 22.17 13.71 -4.69
CA GLY A 104 21.99 13.66 -6.14
C GLY A 104 22.59 14.88 -6.82
N SER A 105 23.03 14.70 -8.05
CA SER A 105 23.49 15.82 -8.87
C SER A 105 22.27 16.66 -9.29
N ARG A 106 22.16 17.88 -8.77
CA ARG A 106 21.15 18.84 -9.22
C ARG A 106 21.40 19.15 -10.71
N ARG A 107 20.37 18.99 -11.53
CA ARG A 107 20.36 19.49 -12.91
C ARG A 107 19.55 20.78 -12.94
N GLU A 108 20.13 21.84 -13.48
CA GLU A 108 19.39 23.10 -13.63
C GLU A 108 18.26 22.91 -14.64
N VAL A 109 17.05 23.34 -14.28
CA VAL A 109 15.89 23.25 -15.16
C VAL A 109 16.00 24.33 -16.25
N PRO A 110 16.01 23.98 -17.54
CA PRO A 110 16.10 24.95 -18.62
C PRO A 110 14.91 25.92 -18.61
N ARG A 111 15.14 27.18 -19.02
CA ARG A 111 14.07 28.18 -19.11
C ARG A 111 13.00 27.78 -20.12
N GLU A 112 13.43 27.14 -21.21
CA GLU A 112 12.53 26.61 -22.24
C GLU A 112 11.57 25.56 -21.68
N LEU A 113 12.01 24.71 -20.74
CA LEU A 113 11.11 23.77 -20.06
C LEU A 113 10.07 24.52 -19.22
N ILE A 114 10.47 25.54 -18.47
CA ILE A 114 9.53 26.34 -17.66
C ILE A 114 8.49 27.03 -18.55
N GLU A 115 8.89 27.56 -19.71
CA GLU A 115 7.97 28.15 -20.69
C GLU A 115 7.00 27.10 -21.25
N GLU A 116 7.47 25.93 -21.67
CA GLU A 116 6.63 24.82 -22.15
C GLU A 116 5.62 24.35 -21.08
N LEU A 117 6.06 24.25 -19.82
CA LEU A 117 5.20 23.89 -18.68
C LEU A 117 4.17 24.98 -18.39
N SER A 118 4.53 26.26 -18.50
CA SER A 118 3.60 27.37 -18.30
C SER A 118 2.49 27.42 -19.35
N ILE A 119 2.79 27.04 -20.59
CA ILE A 119 1.79 26.92 -21.66
C ILE A 119 0.84 25.76 -21.36
N THR A 120 1.38 24.63 -20.90
CA THR A 120 0.61 23.40 -20.65
C THR A 120 -0.26 23.52 -19.39
N CYS A 121 0.31 23.99 -18.28
CA CYS A 121 -0.32 24.01 -16.96
C CYS A 121 -1.01 25.34 -16.64
N LYS A 122 -0.65 26.42 -17.36
CA LYS A 122 -1.14 27.79 -17.12
C LYS A 122 -0.91 28.18 -15.67
N GLU A 123 -1.98 28.54 -14.94
CA GLU A 123 -1.94 28.86 -13.51
C GLU A 123 -1.72 27.65 -12.59
N ASN A 124 -1.81 26.41 -13.10
CA ASN A 124 -1.66 25.18 -12.32
C ASN A 124 -0.18 24.73 -12.22
N MET A 125 0.73 25.67 -11.96
CA MET A 125 2.14 25.40 -11.63
C MET A 125 2.68 26.44 -10.64
N THR A 126 3.68 26.05 -9.84
CA THR A 126 4.35 26.97 -8.89
C THR A 126 5.85 26.71 -8.81
N MET A 127 6.60 27.79 -8.60
CA MET A 127 8.03 27.76 -8.25
C MET A 127 8.29 28.36 -6.85
N ASP A 128 7.23 28.56 -6.07
CA ASP A 128 7.31 29.07 -4.70
C ASP A 128 8.21 28.16 -3.83
N TYR A 129 9.01 28.76 -2.96
CA TYR A 129 9.97 28.01 -2.17
C TYR A 129 9.29 27.08 -1.16
N ASP A 130 8.27 27.56 -0.45
CA ASP A 130 7.63 26.81 0.63
C ASP A 130 6.84 25.63 0.07
N GLU A 131 6.13 25.84 -1.05
CA GLU A 131 5.44 24.76 -1.77
C GLU A 131 6.43 23.69 -2.25
N ARG A 132 7.54 24.09 -2.88
CA ARG A 132 8.56 23.12 -3.33
C ARG A 132 9.21 22.39 -2.17
N TYR A 133 9.48 23.08 -1.06
CA TYR A 133 10.04 22.49 0.13
C TYR A 133 9.08 21.46 0.73
N TYR A 134 7.78 21.78 0.79
CA TYR A 134 6.75 20.85 1.25
C TYR A 134 6.66 19.59 0.39
N HIS A 135 6.68 19.73 -0.95
CA HIS A 135 6.63 18.59 -1.87
C HIS A 135 7.94 17.78 -1.91
N GLY A 136 9.08 18.42 -1.60
CA GLY A 136 10.39 17.76 -1.51
C GLY A 136 10.68 17.11 -0.16
N LYS A 137 9.92 17.44 0.89
CA LYS A 137 10.09 16.90 2.25
C LYS A 137 8.96 15.92 2.57
N PRO A 138 9.24 14.61 2.72
CA PRO A 138 8.23 13.65 3.15
C PRO A 138 7.76 13.99 4.57
N GLN A 139 6.44 13.91 4.79
CA GLN A 139 5.84 14.35 6.04
C GLN A 139 5.94 13.31 7.16
N ASN A 140 5.94 12.02 6.81
CA ASN A 140 5.95 10.89 7.73
C ASN A 140 7.20 10.01 7.57
N SER A 141 8.30 10.58 7.11
CA SER A 141 9.56 9.86 6.90
C SER A 141 10.73 10.64 7.49
N PHE A 142 11.67 9.92 8.10
CA PHE A 142 12.93 10.49 8.55
C PHE A 142 13.95 10.70 7.41
N HIS A 143 13.69 10.14 6.21
CA HIS A 143 14.59 10.31 5.06
C HIS A 143 14.64 11.76 4.58
N LYS A 144 15.85 12.23 4.29
CA LYS A 144 16.09 13.59 3.77
C LYS A 144 16.75 13.52 2.40
N ALA A 145 16.52 14.53 1.57
CA ALA A 145 17.27 14.72 0.33
C ALA A 145 18.01 16.06 0.36
N GLN A 146 19.13 16.12 -0.34
CA GLN A 146 19.91 17.34 -0.46
C GLN A 146 19.15 18.43 -1.25
N ASN A 147 18.34 18.02 -2.22
CA ASN A 147 17.64 18.89 -3.14
C ASN A 147 16.11 18.78 -2.96
N ILE A 148 15.40 19.82 -3.36
CA ILE A 148 13.93 19.87 -3.48
C ILE A 148 13.55 20.00 -4.96
N PRO A 149 12.30 19.72 -5.36
CA PRO A 149 11.82 20.01 -6.72
C PRO A 149 12.11 21.45 -7.14
N ASP A 150 12.38 21.67 -8.42
CA ASP A 150 12.59 23.00 -8.98
C ASP A 150 11.25 23.68 -9.34
N VAL A 151 10.25 22.89 -9.73
CA VAL A 151 8.89 23.33 -10.06
C VAL A 151 7.86 22.25 -9.69
N ILE A 152 6.67 22.67 -9.25
CA ILE A 152 5.52 21.81 -9.01
C ILE A 152 4.46 22.10 -10.08
N VAL A 153 3.86 21.07 -10.66
CA VAL A 153 2.75 21.17 -11.63
C VAL A 153 1.56 20.36 -11.16
N PHE A 154 0.34 20.87 -11.41
CA PHE A 154 -0.91 20.28 -10.95
C PHE A 154 -1.84 19.97 -12.14
N PRO A 155 -1.53 18.93 -12.96
CA PRO A 155 -2.34 18.60 -14.12
C PRO A 155 -3.77 18.21 -13.73
N ARG A 156 -4.70 18.40 -14.66
CA ARG A 156 -6.13 18.06 -14.52
C ARG A 156 -6.60 17.02 -15.52
N THR A 157 -5.81 16.70 -16.55
CA THR A 157 -6.16 15.69 -17.55
C THR A 157 -4.98 14.79 -17.91
N GLU A 158 -5.27 13.62 -18.47
CA GLU A 158 -4.22 12.67 -18.91
C GLU A 158 -3.35 13.25 -20.04
N GLU A 159 -3.92 14.11 -20.89
CA GLU A 159 -3.21 14.80 -21.97
C GLU A 159 -2.24 15.86 -21.45
N GLU A 160 -2.58 16.57 -20.37
CA GLU A 160 -1.66 17.49 -19.71
C GLU A 160 -0.46 16.74 -19.12
N VAL A 161 -0.71 15.62 -18.43
CA VAL A 161 0.36 14.74 -17.91
C VAL A 161 1.27 14.27 -19.04
N SER A 162 0.71 13.80 -20.16
CA SER A 162 1.46 13.39 -21.34
C SER A 162 2.37 14.51 -21.86
N LYS A 163 1.84 15.73 -22.05
CA LYS A 163 2.62 16.88 -22.51
C LYS A 163 3.75 17.28 -21.56
N ILE A 164 3.48 17.28 -20.25
CA ILE A 164 4.48 17.56 -19.20
C ILE A 164 5.62 16.53 -19.30
N VAL A 165 5.29 15.24 -19.39
CA VAL A 165 6.26 14.16 -19.49
C VAL A 165 7.11 14.27 -20.76
N VAL A 166 6.48 14.51 -21.92
CA VAL A 166 7.19 14.72 -23.20
C VAL A 166 8.20 15.87 -23.09
N SER A 167 7.79 17.01 -22.51
CA SER A 167 8.64 18.16 -22.34
C SER A 167 9.82 17.87 -21.40
N CYS A 168 9.58 17.24 -20.25
CA CYS A 168 10.63 16.82 -19.34
C CYS A 168 11.60 15.83 -19.99
N ASN A 169 11.10 14.89 -20.80
CA ASN A 169 11.92 13.91 -21.51
C ASN A 169 12.80 14.56 -22.58
N LYS A 170 12.26 15.50 -23.36
CA LYS A 170 13.00 16.31 -24.34
C LYS A 170 14.19 17.02 -23.68
N HIS A 171 13.97 17.57 -22.50
CA HIS A 171 14.98 18.33 -21.74
C HIS A 171 15.81 17.47 -20.77
N LYS A 172 15.55 16.15 -20.69
CA LYS A 172 16.21 15.20 -19.78
C LYS A 172 16.15 15.62 -18.30
N VAL A 173 15.03 16.22 -17.91
CA VAL A 173 14.75 16.70 -16.56
C VAL A 173 13.98 15.63 -15.79
N PRO A 174 14.43 15.26 -14.57
CA PRO A 174 13.74 14.30 -13.72
C PRO A 174 12.31 14.71 -13.36
N ILE A 175 11.46 13.71 -13.18
CA ILE A 175 10.07 13.80 -12.76
C ILE A 175 9.89 13.01 -11.47
N VAL A 176 9.16 13.57 -10.50
CA VAL A 176 8.69 12.85 -9.31
C VAL A 176 7.16 12.92 -9.28
N PRO A 177 6.46 11.80 -9.53
CA PRO A 177 5.01 11.74 -9.36
C PRO A 177 4.64 11.88 -7.88
N TYR A 178 3.58 12.62 -7.60
CA TYR A 178 3.17 12.98 -6.24
C TYR A 178 1.65 12.84 -6.08
N GLY A 179 1.24 12.45 -4.87
CA GLY A 179 -0.17 12.22 -4.52
C GLY A 179 -0.44 12.66 -3.10
N GLY A 180 -0.95 11.77 -2.25
CA GLY A 180 -1.28 12.08 -0.85
C GLY A 180 -0.08 12.39 0.07
N ALA A 181 1.16 12.16 -0.38
CA ALA A 181 2.39 12.41 0.38
C ALA A 181 2.52 11.63 1.71
N THR A 182 1.81 10.50 1.83
CA THR A 182 1.75 9.70 3.07
C THR A 182 2.80 8.59 3.14
N SER A 183 3.55 8.34 2.05
CA SER A 183 4.55 7.28 1.97
C SER A 183 5.77 7.54 2.87
N ILE A 184 6.44 6.49 3.33
CA ILE A 184 7.44 6.62 4.41
C ILE A 184 8.88 6.19 4.04
N GLU A 185 9.12 5.61 2.87
CA GLU A 185 10.47 5.17 2.42
C GLU A 185 11.16 6.16 1.46
N GLY A 186 10.77 7.45 1.51
CA GLY A 186 11.41 8.50 0.71
C GLY A 186 11.02 8.54 -0.78
N HIS A 187 9.84 8.02 -1.13
CA HIS A 187 9.34 7.94 -2.51
C HIS A 187 9.25 9.30 -3.23
N THR A 188 8.88 10.36 -2.49
CA THR A 188 8.66 11.71 -3.01
C THR A 188 9.91 12.59 -2.98
N LEU A 189 11.05 12.07 -2.51
CA LEU A 189 12.30 12.83 -2.46
C LEU A 189 12.78 13.18 -3.87
N SER A 190 13.30 14.38 -4.06
CA SER A 190 13.84 14.85 -5.35
C SER A 190 15.35 15.06 -5.27
N PRO A 191 16.17 14.00 -5.11
CA PRO A 191 17.62 14.15 -4.92
C PRO A 191 18.32 14.84 -6.10
N SER A 192 17.71 14.85 -7.29
CA SER A 192 18.23 15.55 -8.48
C SER A 192 17.50 16.85 -8.83
N GLY A 193 16.57 17.32 -7.99
CA GLY A 193 15.63 18.39 -8.34
C GLY A 193 14.60 17.94 -9.39
N GLY A 194 14.24 18.82 -10.31
CA GLY A 194 13.34 18.54 -11.44
C GLY A 194 11.88 18.92 -11.18
N VAL A 195 10.97 18.23 -11.88
CA VAL A 195 9.53 18.53 -11.88
C VAL A 195 8.80 17.58 -10.95
N CYS A 196 8.06 18.11 -9.98
CA CYS A 196 7.10 17.32 -9.21
C CYS A 196 5.73 17.40 -9.89
N ILE A 197 5.14 16.26 -10.26
CA ILE A 197 3.79 16.21 -10.84
C ILE A 197 2.81 15.81 -9.74
N ASP A 198 2.10 16.79 -9.20
CA ASP A 198 1.08 16.57 -8.18
C ASP A 198 -0.27 16.21 -8.82
N MET A 199 -0.66 14.95 -8.61
CA MET A 199 -1.87 14.34 -9.17
C MET A 199 -3.14 14.65 -8.38
N THR A 200 -3.07 15.38 -7.25
CA THR A 200 -4.21 15.61 -6.33
C THR A 200 -5.37 16.40 -6.96
N GLN A 201 -5.14 17.10 -8.08
CA GLN A 201 -6.20 17.77 -8.84
C GLN A 201 -6.97 16.84 -9.79
N MET A 202 -6.42 15.67 -10.14
CA MET A 202 -7.12 14.63 -10.92
C MET A 202 -7.88 13.70 -9.96
N LYS A 203 -9.07 14.11 -9.53
CA LYS A 203 -9.84 13.44 -8.46
C LYS A 203 -11.28 13.06 -8.85
N CYS A 204 -11.57 12.98 -10.14
CA CYS A 204 -12.91 12.65 -10.62
C CYS A 204 -13.19 11.14 -10.55
N ILE A 205 -14.43 10.79 -10.19
CA ILE A 205 -14.99 9.46 -10.43
C ILE A 205 -15.53 9.45 -11.86
N LYS A 206 -14.91 8.66 -12.74
CA LYS A 206 -15.22 8.62 -14.18
C LYS A 206 -16.43 7.75 -14.48
N SER A 207 -16.57 6.63 -13.78
CA SER A 207 -17.76 5.77 -13.86
C SER A 207 -17.90 4.87 -12.64
N LEU A 208 -19.13 4.57 -12.23
CA LEU A 208 -19.46 3.57 -11.22
C LEU A 208 -20.37 2.51 -11.84
N ASN A 209 -19.92 1.25 -11.82
CA ASN A 209 -20.65 0.11 -12.38
C ASN A 209 -21.19 -0.76 -11.24
N VAL A 210 -22.30 -0.34 -10.64
CA VAL A 210 -22.88 -0.99 -9.44
C VAL A 210 -23.15 -2.48 -9.63
N LYS A 211 -23.62 -2.88 -10.83
CA LYS A 211 -23.93 -4.28 -11.15
C LYS A 211 -22.68 -5.16 -11.28
N ASP A 212 -21.56 -4.57 -11.71
CA ASP A 212 -20.28 -5.27 -11.91
C ASP A 212 -19.34 -5.14 -10.68
N MET A 213 -19.73 -4.29 -9.72
CA MET A 213 -18.97 -3.95 -8.52
C MET A 213 -17.56 -3.46 -8.88
N ASP A 214 -17.49 -2.50 -9.79
CA ASP A 214 -16.25 -1.79 -10.13
C ASP A 214 -16.48 -0.29 -10.32
N VAL A 215 -15.40 0.47 -10.20
CA VAL A 215 -15.38 1.92 -10.36
C VAL A 215 -14.12 2.32 -11.13
N VAL A 216 -14.25 3.33 -12.00
CA VAL A 216 -13.13 3.97 -12.70
C VAL A 216 -12.93 5.35 -12.10
N VAL A 217 -11.73 5.63 -11.60
CA VAL A 217 -11.40 6.87 -10.89
C VAL A 217 -10.08 7.45 -11.38
N GLU A 218 -9.92 8.75 -11.19
CA GLU A 218 -8.63 9.44 -11.34
C GLU A 218 -7.75 9.23 -10.08
N PRO A 219 -6.41 9.28 -10.23
CA PRO A 219 -5.45 8.84 -9.21
C PRO A 219 -5.42 9.70 -7.94
N GLY A 220 -5.83 10.96 -8.03
CA GLY A 220 -5.80 11.93 -6.94
C GLY A 220 -6.96 11.79 -5.95
N ILE A 221 -7.95 10.94 -6.22
CA ILE A 221 -9.04 10.70 -5.25
C ILE A 221 -8.49 9.99 -4.00
N GLY A 222 -8.91 10.47 -2.82
CA GLY A 222 -8.63 9.81 -1.55
C GLY A 222 -9.48 8.54 -1.38
N TRP A 223 -8.93 7.50 -0.77
CA TRP A 223 -9.69 6.25 -0.55
C TRP A 223 -10.90 6.45 0.38
N MET A 224 -10.81 7.38 1.33
CA MET A 224 -11.92 7.74 2.23
C MET A 224 -13.04 8.45 1.46
N ASP A 225 -12.69 9.45 0.65
CA ASP A 225 -13.66 10.18 -0.19
C ASP A 225 -14.37 9.23 -1.17
N LEU A 226 -13.62 8.27 -1.73
CA LEU A 226 -14.19 7.23 -2.56
C LEU A 226 -15.20 6.37 -1.79
N ASN A 227 -14.85 5.94 -0.57
CA ASN A 227 -15.77 5.13 0.24
C ASN A 227 -17.01 5.89 0.69
N GLU A 228 -16.90 7.18 1.02
CA GLU A 228 -18.06 8.05 1.29
C GLU A 228 -19.00 8.12 0.06
N TYR A 229 -18.44 8.25 -1.15
CA TYR A 229 -19.22 8.24 -2.37
C TYR A 229 -19.92 6.89 -2.65
N LEU A 230 -19.29 5.77 -2.29
CA LEU A 230 -19.79 4.43 -2.58
C LEU A 230 -20.85 3.94 -1.59
N GLU A 231 -20.86 4.48 -0.37
CA GLU A 231 -21.73 4.05 0.74
C GLU A 231 -23.23 4.00 0.36
N PRO A 232 -23.83 5.00 -0.32
CA PRO A 232 -25.24 4.96 -0.70
C PRO A 232 -25.61 3.82 -1.66
N TYR A 233 -24.63 3.23 -2.34
CA TYR A 233 -24.82 2.10 -3.26
C TYR A 233 -24.62 0.74 -2.57
N GLY A 234 -24.36 0.73 -1.26
CA GLY A 234 -24.06 -0.47 -0.47
C GLY A 234 -22.74 -1.12 -0.90
N LEU A 235 -21.80 -0.33 -1.43
CA LEU A 235 -20.49 -0.79 -1.91
C LEU A 235 -19.37 -0.07 -1.14
N PHE A 236 -18.20 -0.68 -1.11
CA PHE A 236 -16.99 -0.05 -0.60
C PHE A 236 -15.74 -0.61 -1.31
N PHE A 237 -14.68 0.18 -1.29
CA PHE A 237 -13.31 -0.22 -1.62
C PHE A 237 -12.60 -0.65 -0.33
N PRO A 238 -12.05 -1.89 -0.27
CA PRO A 238 -11.73 -2.52 1.01
C PRO A 238 -10.40 -2.12 1.65
N LEU A 239 -9.48 -1.51 0.91
CA LEU A 239 -8.16 -1.17 1.47
C LEU A 239 -8.22 0.13 2.25
N ASP A 240 -7.60 0.12 3.43
CA ASP A 240 -7.73 1.15 4.44
C ASP A 240 -6.39 1.58 5.05
N PRO A 241 -5.43 2.07 4.25
CA PRO A 241 -4.18 2.60 4.79
C PRO A 241 -4.41 3.87 5.62
N GLY A 242 -3.33 4.41 6.18
CA GLY A 242 -3.35 5.69 6.89
C GLY A 242 -4.11 6.80 6.14
N PRO A 243 -4.82 7.69 6.87
CA PRO A 243 -5.56 8.80 6.26
C PRO A 243 -4.69 9.66 5.33
N GLY A 244 -5.29 10.16 4.25
CA GLY A 244 -4.63 11.05 3.28
C GLY A 244 -4.06 10.36 2.04
N ALA A 245 -4.00 9.02 2.01
CA ALA A 245 -3.54 8.30 0.83
C ALA A 245 -4.50 8.44 -0.36
N THR A 246 -3.94 8.67 -1.55
CA THR A 246 -4.68 8.72 -2.82
C THR A 246 -4.59 7.39 -3.56
N ILE A 247 -5.59 7.05 -4.37
CA ILE A 247 -5.65 5.77 -5.11
C ILE A 247 -4.42 5.56 -6.01
N GLY A 248 -3.92 6.62 -6.64
CA GLY A 248 -2.70 6.56 -7.46
C GLY A 248 -1.46 6.22 -6.64
N GLY A 249 -1.31 6.86 -5.47
CA GLY A 249 -0.23 6.53 -4.53
C GLY A 249 -0.31 5.09 -4.05
N MET A 250 -1.52 4.63 -3.68
CA MET A 250 -1.76 3.25 -3.28
C MET A 250 -1.36 2.25 -4.38
N CYS A 251 -1.69 2.52 -5.65
CA CYS A 251 -1.25 1.70 -6.78
C CYS A 251 0.27 1.70 -6.90
N ALA A 252 0.89 2.88 -6.85
CA ALA A 252 2.32 3.06 -7.05
C ALA A 252 3.16 2.34 -5.99
N THR A 253 2.70 2.29 -4.73
CA THR A 253 3.42 1.61 -3.64
C THR A 253 2.95 0.18 -3.37
N ARG A 254 1.99 -0.35 -4.15
CA ARG A 254 1.36 -1.66 -3.89
C ARG A 254 0.82 -1.77 -2.45
N CYS A 255 0.13 -0.73 -2.02
CA CYS A 255 -0.43 -0.60 -0.68
C CYS A 255 -1.28 -1.82 -0.24
N SER A 256 -1.25 -2.12 1.06
CA SER A 256 -2.20 -3.01 1.75
C SER A 256 -3.03 -2.25 2.78
N GLY A 257 -3.15 -2.78 4.01
CA GLY A 257 -4.02 -2.31 5.08
C GLY A 257 -4.60 -3.49 5.87
N SER A 258 -5.27 -3.20 6.98
CA SER A 258 -5.77 -4.22 7.92
C SER A 258 -6.74 -5.23 7.31
N LEU A 259 -7.46 -4.83 6.26
CA LEU A 259 -8.42 -5.68 5.54
C LEU A 259 -7.78 -6.55 4.43
N ALA A 260 -6.46 -6.44 4.21
CA ALA A 260 -5.76 -7.16 3.16
C ALA A 260 -5.79 -8.68 3.35
N VAL A 261 -5.78 -9.18 4.60
CA VAL A 261 -5.94 -10.60 4.91
C VAL A 261 -7.21 -11.21 4.29
N ARG A 262 -8.27 -10.40 4.15
CA ARG A 262 -9.56 -10.83 3.58
C ARG A 262 -9.70 -10.53 2.09
N TYR A 263 -9.23 -9.37 1.66
CA TYR A 263 -9.53 -8.83 0.33
C TYR A 263 -8.31 -8.74 -0.60
N GLY A 264 -7.13 -9.15 -0.14
CA GLY A 264 -5.86 -8.94 -0.82
C GLY A 264 -5.44 -7.48 -0.82
N THR A 265 -4.33 -7.18 -1.49
CA THR A 265 -3.70 -5.86 -1.53
C THR A 265 -4.17 -5.03 -2.73
N MET A 266 -3.50 -3.90 -3.01
CA MET A 266 -3.70 -3.16 -4.28
C MET A 266 -3.43 -4.04 -5.50
N ARG A 267 -2.62 -5.10 -5.34
CA ARG A 267 -2.50 -6.13 -6.36
C ARG A 267 -3.90 -6.69 -6.66
N GLU A 268 -4.55 -7.36 -5.73
CA GLU A 268 -5.82 -8.05 -5.98
C GLU A 268 -7.00 -7.11 -6.32
N ASN A 269 -6.94 -5.85 -5.86
CA ASN A 269 -8.06 -4.92 -5.97
C ASN A 269 -8.04 -3.99 -7.19
N VAL A 270 -6.94 -3.89 -7.93
CA VAL A 270 -6.90 -3.18 -9.22
C VAL A 270 -7.20 -4.12 -10.38
N ILE A 271 -8.19 -3.76 -11.20
CA ILE A 271 -8.58 -4.51 -12.41
C ILE A 271 -7.68 -4.14 -13.59
N ASN A 272 -7.51 -2.84 -13.83
CA ASN A 272 -6.61 -2.26 -14.82
C ASN A 272 -6.37 -0.78 -14.48
N LEU A 273 -5.42 -0.16 -15.18
CA LEU A 273 -5.13 1.27 -15.10
C LEU A 273 -4.68 1.85 -16.44
N LYS A 274 -4.67 3.18 -16.53
CA LYS A 274 -3.91 3.93 -17.55
C LYS A 274 -2.70 4.59 -16.91
N ALA A 275 -1.59 4.66 -17.65
CA ALA A 275 -0.40 5.39 -17.25
C ALA A 275 0.26 6.10 -18.44
N VAL A 276 0.89 7.24 -18.16
CA VAL A 276 1.75 7.97 -19.08
C VAL A 276 3.19 7.49 -18.90
N LEU A 277 3.77 6.90 -19.94
CA LEU A 277 5.16 6.44 -19.95
C LEU A 277 6.14 7.58 -20.22
N ALA A 278 7.45 7.35 -20.06
CA ALA A 278 8.48 8.40 -20.20
C ALA A 278 8.56 9.05 -21.59
N ASN A 279 8.08 8.36 -22.62
CA ASN A 279 7.96 8.92 -23.97
C ASN A 279 6.68 9.76 -24.18
N GLY A 280 5.77 9.81 -23.20
CA GLY A 280 4.49 10.51 -23.27
C GLY A 280 3.31 9.64 -23.66
N ASP A 281 3.51 8.38 -24.05
CA ASP A 281 2.43 7.51 -24.49
C ASP A 281 1.47 7.21 -23.33
N ILE A 282 0.18 7.29 -23.62
CA ILE A 282 -0.89 6.90 -22.70
C ILE A 282 -1.19 5.41 -22.94
N VAL A 283 -0.78 4.57 -22.00
CA VAL A 283 -0.94 3.12 -22.09
C VAL A 283 -2.07 2.64 -21.19
N LYS A 284 -3.05 1.95 -21.80
CA LYS A 284 -4.06 1.17 -21.09
C LYS A 284 -3.53 -0.24 -20.84
N THR A 285 -3.51 -0.66 -19.59
CA THR A 285 -2.88 -1.94 -19.17
C THR A 285 -3.75 -3.18 -19.36
N GLY A 286 -5.07 -3.02 -19.51
CA GLY A 286 -5.98 -4.16 -19.66
C GLY A 286 -7.44 -3.75 -19.84
N SER A 287 -8.32 -4.73 -20.02
CA SER A 287 -9.77 -4.53 -20.08
C SER A 287 -10.40 -4.53 -18.68
N ARG A 288 -11.71 -4.23 -18.58
CA ARG A 288 -12.47 -4.32 -17.31
C ARG A 288 -12.84 -5.76 -16.93
N ALA A 289 -12.52 -6.76 -17.77
CA ALA A 289 -12.86 -8.15 -17.48
C ALA A 289 -12.06 -8.66 -16.26
N ARG A 290 -12.73 -9.39 -15.37
CA ARG A 290 -12.11 -9.95 -14.14
C ARG A 290 -11.02 -10.99 -14.41
N LYS A 291 -11.03 -11.59 -15.59
CA LYS A 291 -10.08 -12.60 -16.03
C LYS A 291 -9.68 -12.27 -17.46
N SER A 292 -8.39 -12.30 -17.73
CA SER A 292 -7.83 -12.13 -19.05
C SER A 292 -6.49 -12.88 -19.11
N ALA A 293 -6.23 -13.54 -20.24
CA ALA A 293 -4.93 -14.11 -20.58
C ALA A 293 -4.37 -13.46 -21.85
N ALA A 294 -4.90 -12.30 -22.24
CA ALA A 294 -4.51 -11.59 -23.45
C ALA A 294 -3.20 -10.81 -23.22
N GLY A 295 -2.07 -11.46 -23.49
CA GLY A 295 -0.74 -10.85 -23.44
C GLY A 295 -0.16 -10.75 -22.02
N TYR A 296 0.85 -9.89 -21.86
CA TYR A 296 1.51 -9.66 -20.57
C TYR A 296 0.64 -8.84 -19.61
N ASP A 297 0.77 -9.09 -18.31
CA ASP A 297 0.07 -8.34 -17.29
C ASP A 297 0.79 -7.02 -16.97
N LEU A 298 0.52 -6.00 -17.79
CA LEU A 298 1.07 -4.66 -17.60
C LEU A 298 0.52 -3.98 -16.34
N THR A 299 -0.66 -4.39 -15.86
CA THR A 299 -1.24 -3.85 -14.62
C THR A 299 -0.33 -4.18 -13.44
N ARG A 300 0.15 -5.42 -13.37
CA ARG A 300 1.07 -5.88 -12.31
C ARG A 300 2.46 -5.28 -12.42
N LEU A 301 2.89 -4.94 -13.64
CA LEU A 301 4.14 -4.23 -13.86
C LEU A 301 4.09 -2.80 -13.30
N MET A 302 2.95 -2.11 -13.46
CA MET A 302 2.79 -0.74 -12.99
C MET A 302 2.51 -0.63 -11.48
N ILE A 303 1.83 -1.61 -10.89
CA ILE A 303 1.54 -1.63 -9.45
C ILE A 303 2.78 -2.00 -8.63
N GLY A 304 3.19 -1.10 -7.73
CA GLY A 304 4.46 -1.21 -7.01
C GLY A 304 5.66 -0.66 -7.79
N SER A 305 5.43 0.03 -8.91
CA SER A 305 6.53 0.66 -9.68
C SER A 305 7.03 1.97 -9.06
N GLU A 306 6.34 2.50 -8.05
CA GLU A 306 6.72 3.71 -7.31
C GLU A 306 6.97 4.94 -8.20
N GLY A 307 6.25 5.02 -9.33
CA GLY A 307 6.40 6.10 -10.31
C GLY A 307 7.67 6.00 -11.16
N THR A 308 8.45 4.91 -11.03
CA THR A 308 9.69 4.71 -11.82
C THR A 308 9.41 4.25 -13.26
N LEU A 309 8.21 3.74 -13.56
CA LEU A 309 7.87 3.29 -14.91
C LEU A 309 6.87 4.21 -15.64
N GLY A 310 6.30 5.20 -14.95
CA GLY A 310 5.36 6.15 -15.53
C GLY A 310 4.43 6.79 -14.48
N VAL A 311 3.54 7.66 -14.95
CA VAL A 311 2.56 8.37 -14.12
C VAL A 311 1.18 7.75 -14.31
N ILE A 312 0.58 7.21 -13.25
CA ILE A 312 -0.78 6.63 -13.30
C ILE A 312 -1.81 7.75 -13.42
N THR A 313 -2.74 7.67 -14.39
CA THR A 313 -3.74 8.71 -14.69
C THR A 313 -5.19 8.27 -14.56
N GLU A 314 -5.47 6.97 -14.53
CA GLU A 314 -6.80 6.39 -14.37
C GLU A 314 -6.68 5.00 -13.75
N VAL A 315 -7.56 4.63 -12.83
CA VAL A 315 -7.56 3.32 -12.16
C VAL A 315 -8.96 2.72 -12.16
N THR A 316 -9.08 1.47 -12.60
CA THR A 316 -10.30 0.67 -12.43
C THR A 316 -10.14 -0.22 -11.20
N LEU A 317 -10.97 -0.02 -10.18
CA LEU A 317 -10.94 -0.74 -8.91
C LEU A 317 -12.07 -1.76 -8.79
N ARG A 318 -11.78 -2.87 -8.13
CA ARG A 318 -12.78 -3.81 -7.61
C ARG A 318 -13.44 -3.22 -6.37
N LEU A 319 -14.76 -3.35 -6.29
CA LEU A 319 -15.56 -3.01 -5.12
C LEU A 319 -16.08 -4.28 -4.44
N GLN A 320 -16.45 -4.11 -3.17
CA GLN A 320 -17.03 -5.14 -2.31
C GLN A 320 -18.38 -4.64 -1.79
N LYS A 321 -19.25 -5.56 -1.37
CA LYS A 321 -20.51 -5.23 -0.68
C LYS A 321 -20.24 -4.90 0.78
N ILE A 322 -20.85 -3.83 1.28
CA ILE A 322 -20.81 -3.52 2.72
C ILE A 322 -21.42 -4.71 3.48
N PRO A 323 -20.68 -5.32 4.43
CA PRO A 323 -21.18 -6.47 5.18
C PRO A 323 -22.43 -6.13 6.00
N GLN A 324 -23.34 -7.09 6.13
CA GLN A 324 -24.57 -6.92 6.92
C GLN A 324 -24.31 -6.93 8.43
N PHE A 325 -23.30 -7.68 8.85
CA PHE A 325 -22.96 -7.86 10.25
C PHE A 325 -21.44 -7.94 10.43
N SER A 326 -20.96 -7.46 11.58
CA SER A 326 -19.57 -7.62 12.01
C SER A 326 -19.45 -7.73 13.51
N VAL A 327 -18.45 -8.51 13.95
CA VAL A 327 -18.03 -8.64 15.35
C VAL A 327 -16.57 -8.23 15.44
N VAL A 328 -16.24 -7.40 16.43
CA VAL A 328 -14.85 -7.07 16.78
C VAL A 328 -14.53 -7.73 18.09
N ALA A 329 -13.41 -8.45 18.17
CA ALA A 329 -12.95 -9.08 19.40
C ALA A 329 -11.55 -8.59 19.78
N MET A 330 -11.24 -8.60 21.06
CA MET A 330 -9.95 -8.22 21.62
C MET A 330 -9.57 -9.22 22.72
N CYS A 331 -8.30 -9.61 22.79
CA CYS A 331 -7.79 -10.56 23.78
C CYS A 331 -6.35 -10.22 24.15
N ASN A 332 -6.00 -10.37 25.43
CA ASN A 332 -4.67 -10.09 25.97
C ASN A 332 -3.88 -11.38 26.16
N PHE A 333 -2.55 -11.27 26.12
CA PHE A 333 -1.64 -12.41 26.21
C PHE A 333 -0.45 -12.11 27.13
N PRO A 334 0.12 -13.13 27.81
CA PRO A 334 1.30 -12.96 28.65
C PRO A 334 2.54 -12.52 27.86
N THR A 335 2.70 -13.03 26.64
CA THR A 335 3.81 -12.67 25.76
C THR A 335 3.34 -12.38 24.34
N ILE A 336 4.15 -11.60 23.61
CA ILE A 336 3.89 -11.28 22.21
C ILE A 336 3.94 -12.52 21.31
N LYS A 337 4.69 -13.55 21.74
CA LYS A 337 4.76 -14.83 21.06
C LYS A 337 3.42 -15.57 21.15
N ASP A 338 2.81 -15.61 22.33
CA ASP A 338 1.52 -16.29 22.54
C ASP A 338 0.43 -15.64 21.68
N ALA A 339 0.42 -14.30 21.60
CA ALA A 339 -0.46 -13.55 20.70
C ALA A 339 -0.22 -13.93 19.22
N ALA A 340 1.04 -13.94 18.77
CA ALA A 340 1.35 -14.32 17.39
C ALA A 340 0.97 -15.78 17.08
N ASP A 341 1.20 -16.72 18.02
CA ASP A 341 0.83 -18.13 17.87
C ASP A 341 -0.69 -18.31 17.72
N VAL A 342 -1.51 -17.54 18.44
CA VAL A 342 -2.97 -17.56 18.29
C VAL A 342 -3.42 -17.02 16.93
N ALA A 343 -2.79 -15.96 16.43
CA ALA A 343 -3.07 -15.45 15.09
C ALA A 343 -2.75 -16.52 14.03
N ILE A 344 -1.58 -17.17 14.13
CA ILE A 344 -1.16 -18.26 13.24
C ILE A 344 -2.16 -19.44 13.32
N ALA A 345 -2.49 -19.90 14.53
CA ALA A 345 -3.42 -21.01 14.75
C ALA A 345 -4.82 -20.72 14.20
N THR A 346 -5.30 -19.49 14.36
CA THR A 346 -6.58 -19.02 13.80
C THR A 346 -6.59 -19.17 12.27
N MET A 347 -5.56 -18.64 11.61
CA MET A 347 -5.45 -18.72 10.15
C MET A 347 -5.29 -20.17 9.66
N MET A 348 -4.48 -20.99 10.34
CA MET A 348 -4.27 -22.40 10.01
C MET A 348 -5.52 -23.27 10.21
N SER A 349 -6.45 -22.83 11.05
CA SER A 349 -7.75 -23.49 11.25
C SER A 349 -8.74 -23.21 10.12
N GLY A 350 -8.36 -22.40 9.12
CA GLY A 350 -9.23 -22.04 7.98
C GLY A 350 -10.32 -21.01 8.34
N ILE A 351 -10.23 -20.40 9.52
CA ILE A 351 -11.14 -19.33 9.96
C ILE A 351 -10.89 -18.11 9.07
N GLN A 352 -11.92 -17.64 8.38
CA GLN A 352 -11.78 -16.46 7.52
C GLN A 352 -12.02 -15.18 8.31
N VAL A 353 -10.93 -14.64 8.83
CA VAL A 353 -10.88 -13.34 9.49
C VAL A 353 -11.01 -12.20 8.47
N SER A 354 -11.54 -11.07 8.92
CA SER A 354 -11.51 -9.80 8.18
C SER A 354 -10.29 -8.97 8.53
N ARG A 355 -9.91 -8.99 9.81
CA ARG A 355 -8.71 -8.34 10.35
C ARG A 355 -8.15 -9.18 11.50
N VAL A 356 -6.83 -9.21 11.64
CA VAL A 356 -6.13 -9.75 12.80
C VAL A 356 -4.93 -8.86 13.07
N GLU A 357 -5.05 -8.03 14.09
CA GLU A 357 -4.07 -7.00 14.41
C GLU A 357 -3.43 -7.31 15.76
N LEU A 358 -2.11 -7.30 15.81
CA LEU A 358 -1.35 -7.46 17.04
C LEU A 358 -0.79 -6.10 17.47
N LEU A 359 -0.84 -5.81 18.77
CA LEU A 359 -0.18 -4.67 19.41
C LEU A 359 0.65 -5.20 20.59
N ASP A 360 1.85 -4.68 20.77
CA ASP A 360 2.62 -4.96 21.98
C ASP A 360 2.20 -4.08 23.16
N GLU A 361 2.69 -4.41 24.34
CA GLU A 361 2.38 -3.69 25.57
C GLU A 361 2.81 -2.21 25.51
N VAL A 362 3.90 -1.90 24.80
CA VAL A 362 4.40 -0.53 24.61
C VAL A 362 3.43 0.27 23.76
N GLN A 363 2.90 -0.33 22.69
CA GLN A 363 1.90 0.29 21.84
C GLN A 363 0.58 0.52 22.60
N VAL A 364 0.13 -0.44 23.41
CA VAL A 364 -1.07 -0.27 24.25
C VAL A 364 -0.89 0.84 25.28
N ARG A 365 0.30 0.96 25.89
CA ARG A 365 0.66 2.09 26.77
C ARG A 365 0.58 3.43 26.03
N ALA A 366 1.13 3.50 24.82
CA ALA A 366 1.06 4.72 24.00
C ALA A 366 -0.39 5.13 23.73
N ILE A 367 -1.25 4.16 23.41
CA ILE A 367 -2.70 4.37 23.23
C ILE A 367 -3.36 4.89 24.50
N ASN A 368 -3.07 4.28 25.66
CA ASN A 368 -3.62 4.70 26.95
C ASN A 368 -3.31 6.18 27.23
N LEU A 369 -2.05 6.58 27.03
CA LEU A 369 -1.60 7.96 27.20
C LEU A 369 -2.30 8.93 26.24
N ALA A 370 -2.35 8.59 24.95
CA ALA A 370 -2.91 9.48 23.93
C ALA A 370 -4.42 9.70 24.09
N ASN A 371 -5.15 8.66 24.54
CA ASN A 371 -6.60 8.63 24.56
C ASN A 371 -7.23 8.69 25.96
N GLY A 372 -6.42 8.82 27.02
CA GLY A 372 -6.90 8.80 28.41
C GLY A 372 -7.62 7.50 28.77
N LYS A 373 -7.16 6.37 28.22
CA LYS A 373 -7.70 5.03 28.48
C LYS A 373 -6.85 4.30 29.52
N SER A 374 -7.38 3.20 30.04
CA SER A 374 -6.72 2.35 31.04
C SER A 374 -6.82 0.87 30.66
N LEU A 375 -6.49 0.56 29.41
CA LEU A 375 -6.42 -0.81 28.91
C LEU A 375 -5.25 -1.55 29.59
N PRO A 376 -5.31 -2.87 29.78
CA PRO A 376 -4.17 -3.65 30.26
C PRO A 376 -2.97 -3.48 29.32
N GLU A 377 -1.83 -3.02 29.86
CA GLU A 377 -0.58 -2.90 29.10
C GLU A 377 0.07 -4.28 28.94
N ALA A 378 -0.49 -5.07 28.05
CA ALA A 378 -0.05 -6.41 27.68
C ALA A 378 -0.10 -6.55 26.15
N PRO A 379 0.61 -7.54 25.57
CA PRO A 379 0.38 -7.93 24.18
C PRO A 379 -1.09 -8.24 23.93
N THR A 380 -1.65 -7.64 22.88
CA THR A 380 -3.08 -7.69 22.58
C THR A 380 -3.31 -8.07 21.12
N LEU A 381 -4.23 -9.01 20.88
CA LEU A 381 -4.79 -9.25 19.55
C LEU A 381 -6.15 -8.58 19.43
N MET A 382 -6.43 -8.07 18.23
CA MET A 382 -7.73 -7.61 17.81
C MET A 382 -8.16 -8.37 16.56
N PHE A 383 -9.38 -8.88 16.57
CA PHE A 383 -10.00 -9.59 15.45
C PHE A 383 -11.21 -8.82 14.94
N GLU A 384 -11.49 -8.94 13.65
CA GLU A 384 -12.82 -8.65 13.12
C GLU A 384 -13.28 -9.78 12.22
N PHE A 385 -14.57 -10.09 12.35
CA PHE A 385 -15.28 -11.05 11.51
C PHE A 385 -16.44 -10.31 10.85
N ILE A 386 -16.56 -10.44 9.53
CA ILE A 386 -17.66 -9.83 8.77
C ILE A 386 -18.42 -10.90 7.98
N GLY A 387 -19.74 -10.77 7.91
CA GLY A 387 -20.56 -11.72 7.17
C GLY A 387 -22.02 -11.67 7.60
N THR A 388 -22.63 -12.84 7.71
CA THR A 388 -23.92 -13.00 8.39
C THR A 388 -23.72 -13.00 9.91
N GLU A 389 -24.80 -12.76 10.65
CA GLU A 389 -24.78 -12.82 12.12
C GLU A 389 -24.31 -14.19 12.63
N ALA A 390 -24.90 -15.27 12.11
CA ALA A 390 -24.54 -16.64 12.49
C ALA A 390 -23.06 -16.95 12.21
N TYR A 391 -22.57 -16.59 11.02
CA TYR A 391 -21.17 -16.80 10.65
C TYR A 391 -20.22 -16.06 11.58
N SER A 392 -20.45 -14.75 11.79
CA SER A 392 -19.53 -13.92 12.56
C SER A 392 -19.45 -14.36 14.02
N ARG A 393 -20.57 -14.80 14.61
CA ARG A 393 -20.61 -15.35 15.98
C ARG A 393 -19.91 -16.69 16.08
N GLU A 394 -20.15 -17.60 15.14
CA GLU A 394 -19.47 -18.91 15.11
C GLU A 394 -17.95 -18.76 15.05
N GLN A 395 -17.44 -17.92 14.13
CA GLN A 395 -16.01 -17.68 14.01
C GLN A 395 -15.43 -17.04 15.29
N THR A 396 -16.17 -16.11 15.92
CA THR A 396 -15.75 -15.49 17.19
C THR A 396 -15.60 -16.54 18.30
N LEU A 397 -16.54 -17.48 18.42
CA LEU A 397 -16.47 -18.56 19.41
C LEU A 397 -15.31 -19.53 19.14
N MET A 398 -15.05 -19.84 17.88
CA MET A 398 -13.90 -20.66 17.50
C MET A 398 -12.57 -19.99 17.88
N VAL A 399 -12.43 -18.69 17.61
CA VAL A 399 -11.23 -17.93 17.98
C VAL A 399 -11.11 -17.77 19.50
N GLN A 400 -12.22 -17.55 20.21
CA GLN A 400 -12.22 -17.52 21.67
C GLN A 400 -11.69 -18.85 22.25
N LYS A 401 -12.09 -19.98 21.68
CA LYS A 401 -11.59 -21.30 22.08
C LYS A 401 -10.07 -21.40 21.84
N ILE A 402 -9.59 -21.06 20.65
CA ILE A 402 -8.15 -21.09 20.31
C ILE A 402 -7.36 -20.19 21.27
N ALA A 403 -7.83 -18.97 21.52
CA ALA A 403 -7.18 -18.04 22.43
C ALA A 403 -7.10 -18.59 23.86
N SER A 404 -8.19 -19.21 24.35
CA SER A 404 -8.22 -19.82 25.69
C SER A 404 -7.27 -21.00 25.86
N GLU A 405 -7.00 -21.75 24.78
CA GLU A 405 -6.04 -22.87 24.77
C GLU A 405 -4.57 -22.39 24.80
N GLN A 406 -4.32 -21.10 24.52
CA GLN A 406 -3.00 -20.48 24.41
C GLN A 406 -2.82 -19.30 25.39
N CYS A 407 -3.33 -19.44 26.61
CA CYS A 407 -3.19 -18.47 27.70
C CYS A 407 -3.81 -17.08 27.44
N GLY A 408 -4.72 -16.94 26.47
CA GLY A 408 -5.45 -15.69 26.24
C GLY A 408 -6.36 -15.34 27.42
N SER A 409 -6.37 -14.07 27.82
CA SER A 409 -7.22 -13.51 28.87
C SER A 409 -8.09 -12.36 28.35
N ASP A 410 -9.08 -11.96 29.16
CA ASP A 410 -9.91 -10.77 28.93
C ASP A 410 -10.50 -10.70 27.52
N PHE A 411 -11.00 -11.83 27.01
CA PHE A 411 -11.62 -11.88 25.70
C PHE A 411 -12.91 -11.06 25.69
N VAL A 412 -12.86 -9.88 25.08
CA VAL A 412 -14.01 -8.98 24.91
C VAL A 412 -14.41 -9.00 23.44
N PHE A 413 -15.72 -9.01 23.17
CA PHE A 413 -16.24 -8.78 21.83
C PHE A 413 -17.34 -7.72 21.83
N ALA A 414 -17.46 -7.04 20.69
CA ALA A 414 -18.42 -5.98 20.45
C ALA A 414 -19.17 -6.24 19.15
N GLU A 415 -20.50 -6.21 19.23
CA GLU A 415 -21.42 -6.26 18.08
C GLU A 415 -22.02 -4.88 17.80
N GLU A 416 -22.22 -4.08 18.85
CA GLU A 416 -22.79 -2.73 18.79
C GLU A 416 -21.88 -1.77 18.01
N PRO A 417 -22.42 -0.96 17.07
CA PRO A 417 -21.64 -0.07 16.21
C PRO A 417 -20.67 0.85 16.96
N GLU A 418 -21.13 1.50 18.03
CA GLU A 418 -20.33 2.44 18.82
C GLU A 418 -19.17 1.73 19.54
N ALA A 419 -19.44 0.56 20.12
CA ALA A 419 -18.41 -0.23 20.81
C ALA A 419 -17.34 -0.75 19.83
N LYS A 420 -17.76 -1.21 18.64
CA LYS A 420 -16.82 -1.60 17.56
C LYS A 420 -15.97 -0.43 17.10
N LYS A 421 -16.59 0.74 16.93
CA LYS A 421 -15.88 1.96 16.53
C LYS A 421 -14.83 2.38 17.57
N GLU A 422 -15.16 2.32 18.85
CA GLU A 422 -14.21 2.62 19.94
C GLU A 422 -13.05 1.63 19.99
N LEU A 423 -13.31 0.33 19.82
CA LEU A 423 -12.25 -0.68 19.74
C LEU A 423 -11.34 -0.41 18.54
N TRP A 424 -11.89 -0.21 17.34
CA TRP A 424 -11.07 0.02 16.14
C TRP A 424 -10.34 1.36 16.14
N LYS A 425 -10.89 2.38 16.82
CA LYS A 425 -10.24 3.68 16.96
C LYS A 425 -8.85 3.53 17.57
N ILE A 426 -8.70 2.68 18.58
CA ILE A 426 -7.43 2.39 19.26
C ILE A 426 -6.35 1.96 18.27
N ARG A 427 -6.65 1.00 17.37
CA ARG A 427 -5.67 0.53 16.36
C ARG A 427 -5.40 1.56 15.27
N LYS A 428 -6.41 2.33 14.84
CA LYS A 428 -6.27 3.33 13.77
C LYS A 428 -5.42 4.53 14.20
N GLU A 429 -5.43 4.86 15.49
CA GLU A 429 -4.66 5.99 16.05
C GLU A 429 -3.26 5.59 16.53
N ALA A 430 -2.87 4.32 16.38
CA ALA A 430 -1.67 3.78 17.02
C ALA A 430 -0.36 4.50 16.62
N LEU A 431 -0.21 4.90 15.35
CA LEU A 431 0.94 5.71 14.92
C LEU A 431 0.98 7.07 15.65
N TRP A 432 -0.17 7.76 15.72
CA TRP A 432 -0.26 9.06 16.39
C TRP A 432 -0.08 8.94 17.90
N ALA A 433 -0.50 7.82 18.49
CA ALA A 433 -0.28 7.52 19.89
C ALA A 433 1.23 7.43 20.23
N CYS A 434 2.06 6.94 19.29
CA CYS A 434 3.52 6.94 19.46
C CYS A 434 4.08 8.36 19.59
N PHE A 435 3.64 9.28 18.72
CA PHE A 435 4.05 10.69 18.80
C PHE A 435 3.48 11.43 20.02
N ALA A 436 2.32 11.01 20.54
CA ALA A 436 1.80 11.54 21.80
C ALA A 436 2.64 11.11 23.02
N MET A 437 3.21 9.91 22.97
CA MET A 437 4.11 9.38 24.00
C MET A 437 5.47 10.09 24.00
N GLU A 438 6.01 10.43 22.82
CA GLU A 438 7.28 11.17 22.66
C GLU A 438 7.14 12.37 21.70
N PRO A 439 6.58 13.52 22.16
CA PRO A 439 6.21 14.64 21.27
C PRO A 439 7.34 15.36 20.55
N ASN A 440 8.59 15.20 21.02
CA ASN A 440 9.77 15.86 20.45
C ASN A 440 10.61 14.90 19.58
N SER A 441 10.20 13.65 19.42
CA SER A 441 10.95 12.64 18.68
C SER A 441 10.55 12.59 17.20
N GLU A 442 11.50 12.25 16.34
CA GLU A 442 11.23 11.70 15.01
C GLU A 442 10.99 10.18 15.13
N ALA A 443 10.43 9.57 14.08
CA ALA A 443 10.17 8.14 14.04
C ALA A 443 10.80 7.51 12.80
N LEU A 444 11.56 6.42 13.02
CA LEU A 444 11.84 5.44 11.97
C LEU A 444 10.69 4.44 12.00
N ILE A 445 9.80 4.56 11.02
CA ILE A 445 8.69 3.63 10.81
C ILE A 445 9.17 2.60 9.80
N THR A 446 9.09 1.32 10.15
CA THR A 446 9.52 0.23 9.27
C THR A 446 8.57 -0.95 9.36
N ASP A 447 8.61 -1.78 8.34
CA ASP A 447 7.83 -3.00 8.18
C ASP A 447 8.68 -4.11 7.56
N VAL A 448 8.32 -5.34 7.86
CA VAL A 448 8.82 -6.55 7.18
C VAL A 448 7.68 -7.55 7.13
N CYS A 449 7.74 -8.50 6.21
CA CYS A 449 6.76 -9.58 6.16
C CYS A 449 7.47 -10.91 6.01
N VAL A 450 6.94 -11.96 6.64
CA VAL A 450 7.48 -13.32 6.60
C VAL A 450 6.36 -14.32 6.30
N PRO A 451 6.69 -15.53 5.82
CA PRO A 451 5.74 -16.62 5.84
C PRO A 451 5.07 -16.72 7.21
N LEU A 452 3.75 -16.87 7.23
CA LEU A 452 2.95 -16.77 8.46
C LEU A 452 3.48 -17.65 9.61
N SER A 453 3.99 -18.84 9.29
CA SER A 453 4.58 -19.77 10.27
C SER A 453 5.83 -19.24 10.99
N ARG A 454 6.48 -18.21 10.47
CA ARG A 454 7.68 -17.57 11.04
C ARG A 454 7.37 -16.29 11.81
N LEU A 455 6.13 -15.79 11.77
CA LEU A 455 5.74 -14.52 12.39
C LEU A 455 6.08 -14.45 13.89
N ALA A 456 5.71 -15.47 14.66
CA ALA A 456 5.96 -15.52 16.09
C ALA A 456 7.45 -15.50 16.43
N GLU A 457 8.27 -16.20 15.64
CA GLU A 457 9.73 -16.25 15.80
C GLU A 457 10.37 -14.88 15.49
N LEU A 458 9.96 -14.25 14.38
CA LEU A 458 10.47 -12.94 13.97
C LEU A 458 10.15 -11.86 15.00
N ILE A 459 8.88 -11.77 15.43
CA ILE A 459 8.45 -10.77 16.40
C ILE A 459 9.18 -10.99 17.72
N SER A 460 9.25 -12.23 18.23
CA SER A 460 9.92 -12.53 19.50
C SER A 460 11.41 -12.17 19.47
N THR A 461 12.08 -12.48 18.35
CA THR A 461 13.51 -12.20 18.20
C THR A 461 13.77 -10.70 18.05
N SER A 462 12.92 -10.00 17.31
CA SER A 462 12.98 -8.55 17.16
C SER A 462 12.72 -7.85 18.50
N LYS A 463 11.67 -8.26 19.23
CA LYS A 463 11.31 -7.69 20.53
C LYS A 463 12.44 -7.75 21.55
N LYS A 464 13.22 -8.84 21.58
CA LYS A 464 14.44 -8.92 22.42
C LYS A 464 15.47 -7.84 22.10
N GLN A 465 15.64 -7.49 20.82
CA GLN A 465 16.56 -6.41 20.41
C GLN A 465 15.98 -5.03 20.72
N LEU A 466 14.68 -4.85 20.50
CA LEU A 466 13.96 -3.60 20.78
C LEU A 466 14.00 -3.29 22.29
N ASP A 467 13.72 -4.28 23.14
CA ASP A 467 13.70 -4.12 24.61
C ASP A 467 15.08 -3.92 25.23
N ALA A 468 16.13 -4.40 24.56
CA ALA A 468 17.51 -4.15 24.96
C ALA A 468 18.00 -2.75 24.55
N SER A 469 17.27 -2.07 23.66
CA SER A 469 17.62 -0.73 23.18
C SER A 469 17.18 0.34 24.19
N PRO A 470 17.90 1.48 24.31
CA PRO A 470 17.43 2.61 25.10
C PRO A 470 16.30 3.41 24.41
N LEU A 471 15.94 3.08 23.16
CA LEU A 471 14.92 3.78 22.40
C LEU A 471 13.52 3.25 22.72
N VAL A 472 12.53 4.13 22.64
CA VAL A 472 11.13 3.72 22.73
C VAL A 472 10.72 3.12 21.39
N CYS A 473 10.43 1.82 21.41
CA CYS A 473 10.03 1.06 20.24
C CYS A 473 8.63 0.49 20.47
N THR A 474 7.71 0.69 19.52
CA THR A 474 6.41 0.03 19.55
C THR A 474 6.31 -1.00 18.44
N VAL A 475 5.50 -2.03 18.68
CA VAL A 475 5.26 -3.11 17.72
C VAL A 475 3.78 -3.18 17.38
N LEU A 476 3.51 -3.28 16.08
CA LEU A 476 2.22 -3.67 15.53
C LEU A 476 2.40 -4.77 14.50
N ALA A 477 1.37 -5.56 14.24
CA ALA A 477 1.39 -6.47 13.10
C ALA A 477 0.00 -6.61 12.47
N HIS A 478 -0.04 -6.71 11.15
CA HIS A 478 -1.11 -7.43 10.46
C HIS A 478 -0.83 -8.92 10.64
N ALA A 479 -1.18 -9.45 11.81
CA ALA A 479 -0.77 -10.79 12.21
C ALA A 479 -1.44 -11.90 11.39
N GLY A 480 -2.51 -11.58 10.67
CA GLY A 480 -3.21 -12.51 9.78
C GLY A 480 -2.47 -12.84 8.48
N ASP A 481 -1.56 -11.98 8.03
CA ASP A 481 -0.82 -12.16 6.77
C ASP A 481 0.72 -12.12 6.94
N GLY A 482 1.20 -11.99 8.18
CA GLY A 482 2.63 -12.08 8.49
C GLY A 482 3.38 -10.74 8.42
N ASN A 483 2.68 -9.61 8.24
CA ASN A 483 3.30 -8.29 8.21
C ASN A 483 3.54 -7.75 9.63
N PHE A 484 4.81 -7.50 9.96
CA PHE A 484 5.27 -6.95 11.23
C PHE A 484 5.79 -5.52 11.05
N HIS A 485 5.34 -4.60 11.88
CA HIS A 485 5.69 -3.18 11.88
C HIS A 485 6.36 -2.79 13.19
N CYS A 486 7.29 -1.85 13.09
CA CYS A 486 7.90 -1.20 14.25
C CYS A 486 7.97 0.31 14.05
N VAL A 487 7.65 1.06 15.12
CA VAL A 487 7.87 2.49 15.21
C VAL A 487 8.99 2.72 16.23
N ILE A 488 10.13 3.20 15.76
CA ILE A 488 11.31 3.45 16.60
C ILE A 488 11.46 4.95 16.77
N LEU A 489 11.21 5.44 17.99
CA LEU A 489 11.24 6.85 18.33
C LEU A 489 12.65 7.26 18.73
N PHE A 490 13.14 8.35 18.16
CA PHE A 490 14.47 8.90 18.45
C PHE A 490 14.46 10.42 18.40
N ASP A 491 15.34 11.02 19.19
CA ASP A 491 15.62 12.45 19.18
C ASP A 491 16.44 12.81 17.92
N PRO A 492 15.92 13.65 17.00
CA PRO A 492 16.58 13.97 15.75
C PRO A 492 17.91 14.74 15.92
N ASP A 493 18.13 15.35 17.09
CA ASP A 493 19.38 16.05 17.41
C ASP A 493 20.45 15.10 17.97
N LYS A 494 20.10 13.83 18.24
CA LYS A 494 21.01 12.80 18.78
C LYS A 494 21.33 11.73 17.74
N GLU A 495 22.43 11.97 17.03
CA GLU A 495 22.95 11.07 15.99
C GLU A 495 23.11 9.60 16.45
N GLU A 496 23.51 9.35 17.69
CA GLU A 496 23.65 7.98 18.21
C GLU A 496 22.30 7.27 18.36
N GLN A 497 21.21 7.98 18.68
CA GLN A 497 19.86 7.39 18.71
C GLN A 497 19.38 7.05 17.30
N ARG A 498 19.65 7.91 16.32
CA ARG A 498 19.33 7.65 14.91
C ARG A 498 20.07 6.41 14.39
N LYS A 499 21.37 6.27 14.69
CA LYS A 499 22.16 5.08 14.31
C LYS A 499 21.64 3.82 14.97
N GLU A 500 21.21 3.88 16.22
CA GLU A 500 20.61 2.75 16.92
C GLU A 500 19.28 2.33 16.27
N ALA A 501 18.42 3.29 15.91
CA ALA A 501 17.19 3.01 15.16
C ALA A 501 17.48 2.33 13.81
N GLU A 502 18.50 2.80 13.08
CA GLU A 502 18.94 2.17 11.83
C GLU A 502 19.51 0.76 12.05
N ARG A 503 20.25 0.52 13.14
CA ARG A 503 20.76 -0.80 13.51
C ARG A 503 19.62 -1.79 13.76
N LEU A 504 18.60 -1.37 14.51
CA LEU A 504 17.40 -2.17 14.81
C LEU A 504 16.61 -2.47 13.53
N ASN A 505 16.37 -1.47 12.68
CA ASN A 505 15.72 -1.67 11.39
C ASN A 505 16.48 -2.69 10.53
N ARG A 506 17.81 -2.53 10.40
CA ARG A 506 18.67 -3.46 9.65
C ARG A 506 18.60 -4.87 10.22
N PHE A 507 18.58 -5.03 11.55
CA PHE A 507 18.41 -6.33 12.18
C PHE A 507 17.08 -6.99 11.78
N MET A 508 15.96 -6.26 11.91
CA MET A 508 14.63 -6.79 11.57
C MET A 508 14.53 -7.20 10.11
N VAL A 509 15.03 -6.35 9.19
CA VAL A 509 15.05 -6.66 7.75
C VAL A 509 15.87 -7.92 7.48
N HIS A 510 17.10 -8.02 8.00
CA HIS A 510 17.90 -9.22 7.75
C HIS A 510 17.29 -10.47 8.37
N ALA A 511 16.73 -10.39 9.58
CA ALA A 511 16.05 -11.49 10.22
C ALA A 511 14.85 -11.97 9.39
N ALA A 512 14.04 -11.06 8.85
CA ALA A 512 12.92 -11.42 7.97
C ALA A 512 13.41 -12.11 6.68
N LEU A 513 14.44 -11.56 6.03
CA LEU A 513 15.03 -12.14 4.81
C LEU A 513 15.62 -13.54 5.07
N ASP A 514 16.26 -13.76 6.22
CA ASP A 514 16.78 -15.09 6.62
C ASP A 514 15.66 -16.11 6.92
N MET A 515 14.41 -15.65 7.01
CA MET A 515 13.20 -16.46 7.21
C MET A 515 12.34 -16.58 5.94
N ASP A 516 12.93 -16.40 4.76
CA ASP A 516 12.24 -16.34 3.45
C ASP A 516 11.16 -15.25 3.38
N GLY A 517 11.32 -14.19 4.17
CA GLY A 517 10.49 -13.00 4.15
C GLY A 517 10.94 -11.95 3.16
N THR A 518 10.39 -10.74 3.33
CA THR A 518 10.67 -9.56 2.51
C THR A 518 11.08 -8.38 3.39
N CYS A 519 11.93 -7.50 2.84
CA CYS A 519 12.37 -6.28 3.50
C CYS A 519 11.24 -5.25 3.68
N THR A 520 10.11 -5.40 2.99
CA THR A 520 8.92 -4.54 3.13
C THR A 520 7.65 -5.33 2.83
N GLY A 521 6.69 -5.28 3.75
CA GLY A 521 5.37 -5.89 3.55
C GLY A 521 4.45 -4.99 2.72
N GLU A 522 4.46 -3.68 2.98
CA GLU A 522 3.46 -2.76 2.42
C GLU A 522 3.94 -1.34 2.09
N HIS A 523 5.02 -0.86 2.73
CA HIS A 523 5.42 0.53 2.57
C HIS A 523 6.15 0.81 1.25
N GLY A 524 6.66 -0.23 0.59
CA GLY A 524 7.47 -0.11 -0.62
C GLY A 524 8.96 -0.01 -0.30
N VAL A 525 9.75 0.25 -1.35
CA VAL A 525 11.21 0.29 -1.25
C VAL A 525 11.70 1.73 -1.17
N GLY A 526 11.14 2.59 -2.01
CA GLY A 526 11.54 3.99 -2.15
C GLY A 526 13.04 4.13 -2.35
N THR A 527 13.64 5.02 -1.55
CA THR A 527 15.10 5.10 -1.38
C THR A 527 15.59 4.35 -0.15
N GLY A 528 14.73 4.21 0.88
CA GLY A 528 15.11 3.69 2.19
C GLY A 528 15.56 2.24 2.20
N LYS A 529 14.88 1.38 1.43
CA LYS A 529 15.07 -0.07 1.45
C LYS A 529 15.77 -0.65 0.22
N MET A 530 16.15 0.19 -0.75
CA MET A 530 16.85 -0.26 -1.97
C MET A 530 18.06 -1.14 -1.67
N LYS A 531 18.82 -0.79 -0.63
CA LYS A 531 20.02 -1.51 -0.19
C LYS A 531 19.78 -2.99 0.19
N TYR A 532 18.54 -3.38 0.48
CA TYR A 532 18.21 -4.76 0.85
C TYR A 532 17.77 -5.62 -0.33
N LEU A 533 17.44 -5.02 -1.48
CA LEU A 533 16.87 -5.75 -2.61
C LEU A 533 17.82 -6.76 -3.24
N GLU A 534 19.14 -6.56 -3.15
CA GLU A 534 20.09 -7.56 -3.65
C GLU A 534 20.04 -8.83 -2.81
N LYS A 535 19.96 -8.70 -1.47
CA LYS A 535 19.80 -9.86 -0.58
C LYS A 535 18.47 -10.56 -0.80
N GLU A 536 17.39 -9.81 -1.05
CA GLU A 536 16.05 -10.37 -1.23
C GLU A 536 15.83 -11.03 -2.59
N LEU A 537 16.22 -10.36 -3.68
CA LEU A 537 15.86 -10.75 -5.05
C LEU A 537 17.03 -11.35 -5.84
N GLY A 538 18.26 -11.10 -5.41
CA GLY A 538 19.47 -11.44 -6.17
C GLY A 538 19.78 -10.46 -7.30
N MET A 539 21.02 -10.54 -7.80
CA MET A 539 21.56 -9.62 -8.80
C MET A 539 20.84 -9.74 -10.15
N GLU A 540 20.45 -10.95 -10.55
CA GLU A 540 19.79 -11.24 -11.82
C GLU A 540 18.41 -10.58 -11.91
N ALA A 541 17.66 -10.60 -10.82
CA ALA A 541 16.37 -9.92 -10.72
C ALA A 541 16.55 -8.40 -10.81
N LEU A 542 17.51 -7.83 -10.08
CA LEU A 542 17.83 -6.41 -10.14
C LEU A 542 18.28 -5.94 -11.53
N GLN A 543 19.14 -6.71 -12.20
CA GLN A 543 19.54 -6.44 -13.58
C GLN A 543 18.34 -6.50 -14.54
N THR A 544 17.40 -7.41 -14.30
CA THR A 544 16.17 -7.50 -15.10
C THR A 544 15.28 -6.29 -14.87
N MET A 545 15.09 -5.85 -13.62
CA MET A 545 14.40 -4.60 -13.29
C MET A 545 15.05 -3.39 -13.97
N LYS A 546 16.39 -3.31 -13.98
CA LYS A 546 17.15 -2.28 -14.72
C LYS A 546 16.85 -2.31 -16.21
N ARG A 547 16.80 -3.48 -16.85
CA ARG A 547 16.48 -3.61 -18.28
C ARG A 547 15.06 -3.13 -18.59
N ILE A 548 14.09 -3.48 -17.75
CA ILE A 548 12.71 -3.00 -17.89
C ILE A 548 12.65 -1.48 -17.77
N LYS A 549 13.28 -0.93 -16.72
CA LYS A 549 13.37 0.52 -16.50
C LYS A 549 14.02 1.23 -17.69
N ALA A 550 15.15 0.74 -18.19
CA ALA A 550 15.86 1.33 -19.32
C ALA A 550 15.04 1.26 -20.62
N ALA A 551 14.26 0.20 -20.83
CA ALA A 551 13.39 0.07 -21.99
C ALA A 551 12.21 1.06 -21.96
N LEU A 552 11.62 1.30 -20.78
CA LEU A 552 10.46 2.20 -20.63
C LEU A 552 10.85 3.66 -20.38
N ASP A 553 12.05 3.91 -19.86
CA ASP A 553 12.58 5.23 -19.54
C ASP A 553 14.10 5.32 -19.85
N PRO A 554 14.47 5.42 -21.13
CA PRO A 554 15.87 5.42 -21.56
C PRO A 554 16.66 6.65 -21.10
N ASN A 555 15.99 7.76 -20.78
CA ASN A 555 16.62 8.97 -20.27
C ASN A 555 16.66 9.03 -18.73
N ASN A 556 16.14 8.00 -18.06
CA ASN A 556 16.07 7.87 -16.61
C ASN A 556 15.46 9.12 -15.93
N ILE A 557 14.35 9.63 -16.47
CA ILE A 557 13.66 10.80 -15.91
C ILE A 557 12.60 10.42 -14.88
N MET A 558 12.03 9.21 -14.95
CA MET A 558 10.90 8.79 -14.11
C MET A 558 11.36 8.35 -12.72
N ASN A 559 11.11 9.21 -11.72
CA ASN A 559 11.45 9.04 -10.31
C ASN A 559 12.85 8.43 -10.05
N PRO A 560 13.94 9.04 -10.55
CA PRO A 560 15.27 8.45 -10.45
C PRO A 560 15.74 8.34 -8.98
N GLY A 561 16.58 7.33 -8.75
CA GLY A 561 17.19 7.05 -7.44
C GLY A 561 16.32 6.20 -6.51
N LYS A 562 15.29 5.52 -7.04
CA LYS A 562 14.39 4.61 -6.31
C LYS A 562 14.42 3.23 -6.96
N LEU A 563 14.09 2.19 -6.19
CA LEU A 563 13.99 0.77 -6.58
C LEU A 563 15.24 0.08 -7.15
N ILE A 564 16.13 0.77 -7.86
CA ILE A 564 17.32 0.18 -8.48
C ILE A 564 18.57 0.69 -7.77
N PRO A 565 19.30 -0.17 -7.04
CA PRO A 565 20.50 0.23 -6.31
C PRO A 565 21.57 0.85 -7.22
N PRO A 566 22.30 1.88 -6.77
CA PRO A 566 23.31 2.56 -7.60
C PRO A 566 24.39 1.62 -8.16
N HIS A 567 24.77 0.58 -7.43
CA HIS A 567 25.78 -0.38 -7.87
C HIS A 567 25.31 -1.26 -9.04
N VAL A 568 23.99 -1.41 -9.23
CA VAL A 568 23.40 -2.10 -10.38
C VAL A 568 23.37 -1.18 -11.61
N CYS A 569 23.31 0.14 -11.39
CA CYS A 569 23.32 1.14 -12.45
C CYS A 569 24.69 1.29 -13.13
N MET A 570 25.78 1.01 -12.41
CA MET A 570 27.17 1.08 -12.90
C MET A 570 27.47 0.10 -14.03
#